data_AF-A0A955B9P2-F1
#
_entry.id   AF-A0A955B9P2-F1
#
_cell.length_a   1.000
_cell.length_b   1.000
_cell.length_c   1.000
_cell.angle_alpha   90.00
_cell.angle_beta   90.00
_cell.angle_gamma   90.00
#
_symmetry.space_group_name_H-M   'P 1'
#
loop_
_entity.id
_entity.type
_entity.pdbx_description
1 polymer ?
#
loop_
_entity_poly.entity_id
_entity_poly.type
_entity_poly.pdbx_seq_one_letter_code
_entity_poly.pdbx_strand_id
1 'polypeptide(L)'
;MKNEFPLSRRRFLSTASGAALSLPWLESFQSAHAAETGKETPATRLAFFYLPNGIVRRGFFPGEQDREIPQFAGQNNVWRFEGRTAPVGSHPLTFTPTLASLHKVRDKISLITGLDRTFQQGTDSHAQAASCFLTSVAPYEVENSAYPLARTLDHIAAEGIGQETPYSTLELSCNDHKNNIESIYFD
;
A
#
# COMPACT_ATOMS: atom_id res chain seq x y z
N MET A 1 24.83 -28.47 -49.53
CA MET A 1 25.51 -28.33 -48.22
C MET A 1 24.47 -28.53 -47.13
N LYS A 2 24.57 -29.61 -46.34
CA LYS A 2 23.69 -29.85 -45.19
C LYS A 2 24.41 -29.30 -43.95
N ASN A 3 23.91 -28.21 -43.38
CA ASN A 3 24.36 -27.72 -42.07
C ASN A 3 23.54 -28.43 -41.00
N GLU A 4 24.07 -29.51 -40.43
CA GLU A 4 23.56 -30.07 -39.19
C GLU A 4 24.28 -29.39 -38.03
N PHE A 5 23.55 -28.62 -37.22
CA PHE A 5 24.10 -28.08 -35.96
C PHE A 5 24.03 -29.18 -34.90
N PRO A 6 25.16 -29.76 -34.44
CA PRO A 6 25.12 -30.77 -33.39
C PRO A 6 24.68 -30.11 -32.08
N LEU A 7 23.50 -30.51 -31.58
CA LEU A 7 23.02 -30.14 -30.26
C LEU A 7 23.94 -30.75 -29.20
N SER A 8 24.86 -29.94 -28.67
CA SER A 8 25.74 -30.36 -27.58
C SER A 8 24.94 -30.49 -26.28
N ARG A 9 25.29 -31.50 -25.45
CA ARG A 9 24.68 -31.72 -24.12
C ARG A 9 24.73 -30.46 -23.25
N ARG A 10 25.82 -29.71 -23.30
CA ARG A 10 25.96 -28.42 -22.58
C ARG A 10 24.95 -27.40 -23.09
N ARG A 11 24.75 -27.31 -24.41
CA ARG A 11 23.81 -26.38 -25.01
C ARG A 11 22.38 -26.74 -24.63
N PHE A 12 22.01 -28.01 -24.75
CA PHE A 12 20.72 -28.54 -24.30
C PHE A 12 20.46 -28.25 -22.81
N LEU A 13 21.41 -28.54 -21.92
CA LEU A 13 21.25 -28.26 -20.48
C LEU A 13 21.16 -26.75 -20.20
N SER A 14 21.93 -25.91 -20.88
CA SER A 14 21.88 -24.45 -20.66
C SER A 14 20.58 -23.82 -21.12
N THR A 15 19.99 -24.27 -22.24
CA THR A 15 18.76 -23.67 -22.78
C THR A 15 17.51 -24.35 -22.26
N ALA A 16 17.45 -25.69 -22.25
CA ALA A 16 16.27 -26.42 -21.81
C ALA A 16 16.08 -26.32 -20.29
N SER A 17 17.16 -26.43 -19.49
CA SER A 17 17.03 -26.28 -18.03
C SER A 17 16.80 -24.82 -17.65
N GLY A 18 17.43 -23.87 -18.35
CA GLY A 18 17.18 -22.44 -18.13
C GLY A 18 15.71 -22.07 -18.41
N ALA A 19 15.14 -22.57 -19.50
CA ALA A 19 13.73 -22.40 -19.81
C ALA A 19 12.82 -23.12 -18.80
N ALA A 20 13.12 -24.37 -18.43
CA ALA A 20 12.32 -25.14 -17.47
C ALA A 20 12.32 -24.54 -16.06
N LEU A 21 13.41 -23.88 -15.64
CA LEU A 21 13.50 -23.18 -14.36
C LEU A 21 12.81 -21.81 -14.38
N SER A 22 12.75 -21.14 -15.53
CA SER A 22 12.05 -19.85 -15.66
C SER A 22 10.55 -19.99 -15.93
N LEU A 23 10.12 -21.11 -16.53
CA LEU A 23 8.73 -21.40 -16.90
C LEU A 23 7.72 -21.26 -15.74
N PRO A 24 7.98 -21.80 -14.53
CA PRO A 24 7.06 -21.64 -13.39
C PRO A 24 6.92 -20.19 -12.88
N TRP A 25 7.85 -19.31 -13.24
CA TRP A 25 7.87 -17.91 -12.83
C TRP A 25 7.23 -16.97 -13.88
N LEU A 26 6.77 -17.51 -15.01
CA LEU A 26 5.99 -16.76 -15.98
C LEU A 26 4.53 -16.70 -15.52
N GLU A 27 4.01 -15.47 -15.37
CA GLU A 27 2.61 -15.14 -15.01
C GLU A 27 1.57 -15.96 -15.80
N SER A 28 1.85 -16.25 -17.07
CA SER A 28 0.98 -17.03 -17.96
C SER A 28 0.75 -18.47 -17.48
N PHE A 29 1.72 -19.06 -16.76
CA PHE A 29 1.65 -20.45 -16.28
C PHE A 29 1.00 -20.56 -14.89
N GLN A 30 0.93 -19.49 -14.10
CA GLN A 30 0.17 -19.49 -12.86
C GLN A 30 -1.34 -19.59 -13.12
N SER A 31 -1.83 -18.92 -14.17
CA SER A 31 -3.23 -19.04 -14.60
C SER A 31 -3.56 -20.46 -15.08
N ALA A 32 -2.60 -21.16 -15.72
CA ALA A 32 -2.73 -22.57 -16.10
C ALA A 32 -2.73 -23.51 -14.88
N HIS A 33 -1.90 -23.24 -13.86
CA HIS A 33 -1.87 -24.03 -12.63
C HIS A 33 -3.12 -23.82 -11.75
N ALA A 34 -3.67 -22.60 -11.74
CA ALA A 34 -4.96 -22.30 -11.11
C ALA A 34 -6.12 -23.03 -11.83
N ALA A 35 -6.07 -23.12 -13.17
CA ALA A 35 -7.03 -23.88 -13.97
C ALA A 35 -6.94 -25.40 -13.74
N GLU A 36 -5.73 -25.95 -13.54
CA GLU A 36 -5.52 -27.38 -13.24
C GLU A 36 -5.91 -27.77 -11.81
N THR A 37 -5.76 -26.86 -10.84
CA THR A 37 -6.09 -27.12 -9.43
C THR A 37 -7.59 -27.02 -9.11
N GLY A 38 -8.43 -26.68 -10.09
CA GLY A 38 -9.89 -26.59 -9.92
C GLY A 38 -10.33 -25.46 -8.98
N LYS A 39 -9.45 -24.48 -8.75
CA LYS A 39 -9.73 -23.35 -7.85
C LYS A 39 -10.54 -22.30 -8.61
N GLU A 40 -11.87 -22.44 -8.57
CA GLU A 40 -12.79 -21.53 -9.26
C GLU A 40 -12.82 -20.11 -8.64
N THR A 41 -12.38 -19.94 -7.39
CA THR A 41 -12.41 -18.65 -6.70
C THR A 41 -11.14 -17.85 -6.97
N PRO A 42 -11.23 -16.59 -7.44
CA PRO A 42 -10.07 -15.74 -7.64
C PRO A 42 -9.34 -15.49 -6.32
N ALA A 43 -8.01 -15.34 -6.39
CA ALA A 43 -7.18 -15.02 -5.23
C ALA A 43 -7.68 -13.73 -4.55
N THR A 44 -7.84 -13.78 -3.23
CA THR A 44 -8.24 -12.61 -2.45
C THR A 44 -7.09 -11.62 -2.41
N ARG A 45 -7.39 -10.34 -2.65
CA ARG A 45 -6.38 -9.26 -2.64
C ARG A 45 -6.78 -8.17 -1.66
N LEU A 46 -5.78 -7.56 -1.03
CA LEU A 46 -5.91 -6.38 -0.19
C LEU A 46 -5.19 -5.22 -0.88
N ALA A 47 -5.82 -4.05 -0.92
CA ALA A 47 -5.25 -2.84 -1.48
C ALA A 47 -5.32 -1.71 -0.45
N PHE A 48 -4.20 -1.00 -0.30
CA PHE A 48 -4.08 0.17 0.53
C PHE A 48 -3.90 1.40 -0.37
N PHE A 49 -4.66 2.46 -0.09
CA PHE A 49 -4.55 3.72 -0.82
C PHE A 49 -4.06 4.79 0.13
N TYR A 50 -2.89 5.34 -0.16
CA TYR A 50 -2.33 6.45 0.60
C TYR A 50 -2.83 7.79 0.04
N LEU A 51 -3.39 8.63 0.90
CA LEU A 51 -3.92 9.95 0.54
C LEU A 51 -3.36 11.01 1.50
N PRO A 52 -2.10 11.46 1.31
CA PRO A 52 -1.46 12.42 2.18
C PRO A 52 -2.03 13.83 2.03
N ASN A 53 -2.10 14.58 3.14
CA ASN A 53 -2.09 16.05 3.26
C ASN A 53 -3.07 16.89 2.40
N GLY A 54 -3.90 16.28 1.54
CA GLY A 54 -4.69 16.96 0.50
C GLY A 54 -6.19 16.65 0.53
N ILE A 55 -6.69 16.08 1.63
CA ILE A 55 -8.11 15.75 1.77
C ILE A 55 -8.87 16.92 2.41
N VAL A 56 -9.89 17.42 1.72
CA VAL A 56 -10.88 18.34 2.31
C VAL A 56 -11.74 17.56 3.30
N ARG A 57 -11.39 17.62 4.59
CA ARG A 57 -12.01 16.80 5.64
C ARG A 57 -13.53 16.93 5.69
N ARG A 58 -14.08 18.14 5.52
CA ARG A 58 -15.54 18.40 5.50
C ARG A 58 -16.29 17.58 4.45
N GLY A 59 -15.65 17.33 3.31
CA GLY A 59 -16.23 16.56 2.20
C GLY A 59 -15.93 15.07 2.30
N PHE A 60 -14.89 14.66 3.02
CA PHE A 60 -14.42 13.27 3.04
C PHE A 60 -14.86 12.51 4.29
N PHE A 61 -14.70 13.09 5.49
CA PHE A 61 -15.00 12.41 6.75
C PHE A 61 -16.45 12.65 7.17
N PRO A 62 -17.24 11.59 7.38
CA PRO A 62 -18.59 11.74 7.89
C PRO A 62 -18.58 12.33 9.30
N GLY A 63 -19.45 13.30 9.56
CA GLY A 63 -19.53 13.99 10.86
C GLY A 63 -18.63 15.24 10.96
N GLU A 64 -17.83 15.55 9.93
CA GLU A 64 -17.00 16.77 9.89
C GLU A 64 -17.54 17.84 8.90
N GLN A 65 -18.77 17.69 8.38
CA GLN A 65 -19.30 18.56 7.32
C GLN A 65 -19.44 20.03 7.75
N ASP A 66 -19.78 20.27 9.01
CA ASP A 66 -20.04 21.60 9.57
C ASP A 66 -18.79 22.22 10.22
N ARG A 67 -17.63 21.58 10.09
CA ARG A 67 -16.39 22.07 10.68
C ARG A 67 -15.99 23.41 10.05
N GLU A 68 -15.58 24.36 10.89
CA GLU A 68 -15.06 25.64 10.44
C GLU A 68 -13.77 25.43 9.64
N ILE A 69 -13.59 26.23 8.59
CA ILE A 69 -12.37 26.19 7.79
C ILE A 69 -11.28 26.91 8.60
N PRO A 70 -10.18 26.23 8.97
CA PRO A 70 -9.13 26.87 9.72
C PRO A 70 -8.50 27.98 8.87
N GLN A 71 -8.21 29.12 9.51
CA GLN A 71 -7.48 30.20 8.83
C GLN A 71 -6.08 29.73 8.45
N PHE A 72 -5.51 30.29 7.38
CA PHE A 72 -4.18 29.92 6.90
C PHE A 72 -3.15 30.08 8.02
N ALA A 73 -2.65 28.96 8.53
CA ALA A 73 -1.58 28.93 9.51
C ALA A 73 -0.25 28.72 8.78
N GLY A 74 0.78 29.51 9.12
CA GLY A 74 2.13 29.34 8.55
C GLY A 74 2.71 27.95 8.87
N GLN A 75 3.79 27.57 8.18
CA GLN A 75 4.41 26.23 8.22
C GLN A 75 4.77 25.69 9.63
N ASN A 76 4.89 26.56 10.64
CA ASN A 76 5.29 26.18 11.99
C ASN A 76 4.12 25.81 12.92
N ASN A 77 2.88 25.97 12.47
CA ASN A 77 1.70 25.63 13.24
C ASN A 77 1.16 24.28 12.77
N VAL A 78 1.18 23.30 13.68
CA VAL A 78 0.41 22.06 13.52
C VAL A 78 -1.03 22.47 13.23
N TRP A 79 -1.58 22.08 12.08
CA TRP A 79 -3.00 22.22 11.78
C TRP A 79 -3.79 21.37 12.76
N ARG A 80 -4.02 21.91 13.95
CA ARG A 80 -4.94 21.32 14.91
C ARG A 80 -6.32 21.74 14.47
N PHE A 81 -7.02 20.81 13.83
CA PHE A 81 -8.42 20.99 13.51
C PHE A 81 -9.19 21.03 14.84
N GLU A 82 -9.55 22.22 15.29
CA GLU A 82 -10.42 22.40 16.44
C GLU A 82 -11.84 21.87 16.14
N GLY A 83 -12.55 21.42 17.17
CA GLY A 83 -13.90 20.86 17.07
C GLY A 83 -13.95 19.33 17.10
N ARG A 84 -15.18 18.78 17.09
CA ARG A 84 -15.41 17.33 17.22
C ARG A 84 -14.88 16.58 16.00
N THR A 85 -13.93 15.67 16.21
CA THR A 85 -13.56 14.64 15.23
C THR A 85 -14.53 13.47 15.32
N ALA A 86 -14.51 12.60 14.31
CA ALA A 86 -15.10 11.26 14.48
C ALA A 86 -14.51 10.60 15.76
N PRO A 87 -15.34 9.92 16.57
CA PRO A 87 -14.87 9.24 17.78
C PRO A 87 -13.89 8.12 17.39
N VAL A 88 -12.90 7.77 18.21
CA VAL A 88 -11.95 6.70 17.86
C VAL A 88 -12.67 5.35 17.70
N GLY A 89 -12.27 4.56 16.71
CA GLY A 89 -12.75 3.18 16.52
C GLY A 89 -13.39 2.93 15.16
N SER A 90 -14.27 1.93 15.12
CA SER A 90 -15.02 1.54 13.92
C SER A 90 -16.42 2.17 13.93
N HIS A 91 -16.86 2.67 12.78
CA HIS A 91 -18.16 3.33 12.63
C HIS A 91 -18.91 2.88 11.38
N PRO A 92 -20.26 2.94 11.41
CA PRO A 92 -21.05 2.91 10.20
C PRO A 92 -20.63 4.04 9.26
N LEU A 93 -20.31 3.70 8.01
CA LEU A 93 -19.95 4.69 7.00
C LEU A 93 -21.20 5.41 6.50
N THR A 94 -21.29 6.72 6.75
CA THR A 94 -22.27 7.59 6.11
C THR A 94 -21.62 8.28 4.92
N PHE A 95 -22.08 8.00 3.70
CA PHE A 95 -21.45 8.54 2.50
C PHE A 95 -21.63 10.05 2.39
N THR A 96 -20.50 10.75 2.27
CA THR A 96 -20.45 12.13 1.85
C THR A 96 -20.58 12.22 0.31
N PRO A 97 -20.85 13.40 -0.27
CA PRO A 97 -20.83 13.57 -1.72
C PRO A 97 -19.54 13.08 -2.39
N THR A 98 -18.38 13.27 -1.73
CA THR A 98 -17.08 12.78 -2.21
C THR A 98 -17.01 11.26 -2.28
N LEU A 99 -17.65 10.56 -1.36
CA LEU A 99 -17.66 9.09 -1.30
C LEU A 99 -18.83 8.47 -2.07
N ALA A 100 -19.70 9.27 -2.70
CA ALA A 100 -20.94 8.78 -3.32
C ALA A 100 -20.72 7.67 -4.37
N SER A 101 -19.59 7.67 -5.08
CA SER A 101 -19.23 6.65 -6.07
C SER A 101 -19.05 5.25 -5.46
N LEU A 102 -18.70 5.17 -4.18
CA LEU A 102 -18.45 3.92 -3.45
C LEU A 102 -19.73 3.27 -2.92
N HIS A 103 -20.90 3.90 -3.10
CA HIS A 103 -22.18 3.42 -2.57
C HIS A 103 -22.52 1.97 -2.99
N LYS A 104 -22.11 1.55 -4.20
CA LYS A 104 -22.34 0.18 -4.71
C LYS A 104 -21.62 -0.91 -3.91
N VAL A 105 -20.57 -0.55 -3.18
CA VAL A 105 -19.73 -1.47 -2.40
C VAL A 105 -19.74 -1.14 -0.91
N ARG A 106 -20.74 -0.39 -0.44
CA ARG A 106 -20.82 0.10 0.94
C ARG A 106 -20.71 -0.98 2.01
N ASP A 107 -21.29 -2.16 1.76
CA ASP A 107 -21.31 -3.28 2.72
C ASP A 107 -19.92 -3.95 2.85
N LYS A 108 -18.96 -3.53 2.01
CA LYS A 108 -17.57 -3.98 2.00
C LYS A 108 -16.59 -2.91 2.50
N ILE A 109 -17.08 -1.78 3.00
CA ILE A 109 -16.23 -0.68 3.48
C ILE A 109 -16.41 -0.53 4.98
N SER A 110 -15.28 -0.48 5.70
CA SER A 110 -15.24 -0.12 7.12
C SER A 110 -14.60 1.26 7.26
N LEU A 111 -15.22 2.14 8.07
CA LEU A 111 -14.61 3.39 8.49
C LEU A 111 -13.98 3.18 9.86
N ILE A 112 -12.65 3.29 9.92
CA ILE A 112 -11.88 3.24 11.16
C ILE A 112 -11.22 4.60 11.35
N THR A 113 -11.41 5.21 12.51
CA THR A 113 -10.86 6.53 12.83
C THR A 113 -10.06 6.52 14.13
N GLY A 114 -9.23 7.54 14.33
CA GLY A 114 -8.35 7.66 15.50
C GLY A 114 -7.05 6.86 15.40
N LEU A 115 -6.71 6.35 14.20
CA LEU A 115 -5.36 5.87 13.90
C LEU A 115 -4.46 7.09 13.75
N ASP A 116 -3.64 7.35 14.76
CA ASP A 116 -2.71 8.49 14.82
C ASP A 116 -1.39 8.05 15.45
N ARG A 117 -0.33 8.82 15.22
CA ARG A 117 1.01 8.58 15.75
C ARG A 117 1.63 9.85 16.31
N THR A 118 2.57 9.70 17.25
CA THR A 118 3.34 10.84 17.75
C THR A 118 4.44 11.22 16.76
N PHE A 119 4.37 12.45 16.22
CA PHE A 119 5.39 13.03 15.34
C PHE A 119 6.75 13.07 16.05
N GLN A 120 7.81 12.61 15.37
CA GLN A 120 9.18 12.68 15.85
C GLN A 120 9.93 13.83 15.19
N GLN A 121 10.66 14.62 15.95
CA GLN A 121 11.47 15.70 15.37
C GLN A 121 12.69 15.11 14.63
N GLY A 122 13.12 15.77 13.55
CA GLY A 122 14.28 15.34 12.75
C GLY A 122 14.01 15.08 11.27
N THR A 123 12.75 15.17 10.84
CA THR A 123 12.36 15.20 9.42
C THR A 123 11.07 16.00 9.26
N ASP A 124 10.64 16.26 8.03
CA ASP A 124 9.39 16.97 7.75
C ASP A 124 8.15 16.05 7.88
N SER A 125 6.97 16.66 7.98
CA SER A 125 5.72 15.92 8.14
C SER A 125 5.33 15.08 6.93
N HIS A 126 5.73 15.48 5.72
CA HIS A 126 5.46 14.72 4.50
C HIS A 126 6.29 13.45 4.52
N ALA A 127 7.61 13.57 4.75
CA ALA A 127 8.50 12.42 4.83
C ALA A 127 8.04 11.41 5.89
N GLN A 128 7.63 11.86 7.09
CA GLN A 128 7.17 10.95 8.13
C GLN A 128 5.79 10.33 7.87
N ALA A 129 4.84 11.10 7.34
CA ALA A 129 3.52 10.56 7.00
C ALA A 129 3.64 9.49 5.91
N ALA A 130 4.51 9.77 4.94
CA ALA A 130 4.81 8.94 3.79
C ALA A 130 5.48 7.62 4.23
N SER A 131 6.64 7.72 4.90
CA SER A 131 7.41 6.55 5.34
C SER A 131 6.72 5.71 6.42
N CYS A 132 5.84 6.28 7.24
CA CYS A 132 5.15 5.54 8.31
C CYS A 132 3.76 5.04 7.90
N PHE A 133 3.41 5.07 6.62
CA PHE A 133 2.14 4.51 6.16
C PHE A 133 2.19 2.98 6.28
N LEU A 134 1.19 2.36 6.93
CA LEU A 134 1.12 0.92 7.22
C LEU A 134 2.21 0.35 8.13
N THR A 135 3.10 1.19 8.66
CA THR A 135 4.22 0.74 9.51
C THR A 135 4.47 1.73 10.64
N SER A 136 4.59 1.20 11.87
CA SER A 136 5.02 2.02 12.99
C SER A 136 5.50 1.19 14.18
N VAL A 137 6.45 1.73 14.94
CA VAL A 137 6.76 1.31 16.31
C VAL A 137 6.43 2.42 17.32
N ALA A 138 6.61 2.16 18.62
CA ALA A 138 6.41 3.18 19.63
C ALA A 138 7.37 4.38 19.41
N PRO A 139 6.98 5.60 19.83
CA PRO A 139 7.85 6.76 19.70
C PRO A 139 9.22 6.51 20.37
N TYR A 140 10.30 6.85 19.68
CA TYR A 140 11.69 6.69 20.12
C TYR A 140 12.18 5.25 20.32
N GLU A 141 11.41 4.23 19.90
CA GLU A 141 11.84 2.84 19.96
C GLU A 141 12.97 2.55 18.95
N VAL A 142 12.93 3.18 17.77
CA VAL A 142 14.08 3.19 16.85
C VAL A 142 15.03 4.30 17.26
N GLU A 143 16.18 3.93 17.83
CA GLU A 143 17.22 4.89 18.21
C GLU A 143 17.79 5.60 16.98
N ASN A 144 18.07 6.90 17.11
CA ASN A 144 18.71 7.74 16.09
C ASN A 144 17.95 7.81 14.74
N SER A 145 16.66 7.52 14.71
CA SER A 145 15.82 7.64 13.51
C SER A 145 14.60 8.51 13.80
N ALA A 146 14.31 9.44 12.89
CA ALA A 146 13.04 10.16 12.89
C ALA A 146 11.88 9.34 12.25
N TYR A 147 12.19 8.13 11.75
CA TYR A 147 11.26 7.19 11.13
C TYR A 147 11.10 5.96 12.04
N PRO A 148 10.04 5.91 12.88
CA PRO A 148 9.75 4.75 13.71
C PRO A 148 9.09 3.64 12.89
N LEU A 149 9.89 2.93 12.07
CA LEU A 149 9.41 1.89 11.17
C LEU A 149 9.46 0.50 11.82
N ALA A 150 8.48 -0.33 11.50
CA ALA A 150 8.36 -1.74 11.84
C ALA A 150 8.08 -2.59 10.60
N ARG A 151 7.78 -3.88 10.82
CA ARG A 151 7.12 -4.69 9.81
C ARG A 151 5.80 -4.05 9.39
N THR A 152 5.60 -3.89 8.09
CA THR A 152 4.44 -3.25 7.49
C THR A 152 3.19 -4.15 7.51
N LEU A 153 2.00 -3.56 7.50
CA LEU A 153 0.72 -4.27 7.54
C LEU A 153 0.46 -5.14 6.30
N ASP A 154 0.93 -4.72 5.13
CA ASP A 154 0.83 -5.49 3.89
C ASP A 154 1.65 -6.78 3.98
N HIS A 155 2.85 -6.76 4.58
CA HIS A 155 3.61 -7.97 4.85
C HIS A 155 2.85 -8.93 5.79
N ILE A 156 2.18 -8.40 6.82
CA ILE A 156 1.34 -9.21 7.73
C ILE A 156 0.17 -9.83 6.98
N ALA A 157 -0.50 -9.06 6.13
CA ALA A 157 -1.59 -9.57 5.30
C ALA A 157 -1.10 -10.65 4.31
N ALA A 158 0.06 -10.44 3.69
CA ALA A 158 0.63 -11.34 2.70
C ALA A 158 0.99 -12.73 3.25
N GLU A 159 1.30 -12.86 4.53
CA GLU A 159 1.43 -14.18 5.18
C GLU A 159 0.14 -14.99 5.12
N GLY A 160 -1.02 -14.32 5.19
CA GLY A 160 -2.33 -14.97 5.15
C GLY A 160 -2.89 -15.18 3.73
N ILE A 161 -2.66 -14.24 2.81
CA ILE A 161 -3.32 -14.25 1.47
C ILE A 161 -2.38 -14.19 0.27
N GLY A 162 -1.08 -13.94 0.48
CA GLY A 162 -0.12 -13.67 -0.61
C GLY A 162 0.50 -14.91 -1.26
N GLN A 163 0.12 -16.13 -0.84
CA GLN A 163 0.73 -17.38 -1.30
C GLN A 163 0.21 -17.88 -2.66
N GLU A 164 -0.84 -17.24 -3.18
CA GLU A 164 -1.53 -17.64 -4.41
C GLU A 164 -1.19 -16.72 -5.59
N THR A 165 -0.28 -15.77 -5.39
CA THR A 165 0.12 -14.78 -6.39
C THR A 165 1.64 -14.76 -6.52
N PRO A 166 2.19 -14.35 -7.68
CA PRO A 166 3.64 -14.30 -7.92
C PRO A 166 4.36 -13.34 -6.98
N TYR A 167 3.70 -12.22 -6.69
CA TYR A 167 4.13 -11.23 -5.72
C TYR A 167 3.19 -11.29 -4.52
N SER A 168 3.76 -11.51 -3.35
CA SER A 168 3.03 -11.53 -2.07
C SER A 168 2.60 -10.13 -1.65
N THR A 169 3.40 -9.12 -2.00
CA THR A 169 3.15 -7.68 -1.85
C THR A 169 3.62 -6.96 -3.11
N LEU A 170 2.93 -5.88 -3.48
CA LEU A 170 3.30 -5.03 -4.61
C LEU A 170 2.98 -3.58 -4.24
N GLU A 171 4.00 -2.74 -4.21
CA GLU A 171 3.86 -1.32 -3.99
C GLU A 171 3.91 -0.54 -5.31
N LEU A 172 3.03 0.44 -5.43
CA LEU A 172 2.97 1.34 -6.58
C LEU A 172 3.00 2.77 -6.08
N SER A 173 3.98 3.53 -6.57
CA SER A 173 4.10 4.95 -6.30
C SER A 173 3.71 5.78 -7.52
N CYS A 174 3.15 6.97 -7.27
CA CYS A 174 2.92 7.98 -8.31
C CYS A 174 4.13 8.92 -8.48
N ASN A 175 5.23 8.68 -7.77
CA ASN A 175 6.47 9.43 -7.92
C ASN A 175 7.19 9.08 -9.23
N ASP A 176 7.92 10.06 -9.79
CA ASP A 176 8.76 9.81 -10.95
C ASP A 176 10.04 9.08 -10.54
N HIS A 177 10.32 7.94 -11.17
CA HIS A 177 11.55 7.17 -10.99
C HIS A 177 12.86 7.95 -11.18
N LYS A 178 12.85 9.09 -11.89
CA LYS A 178 14.03 9.94 -12.12
C LYS A 178 14.20 11.04 -11.08
N ASN A 179 13.13 11.43 -10.42
CA ASN A 179 13.11 12.60 -9.55
C ASN A 179 12.22 12.33 -8.34
N ASN A 180 12.68 11.43 -7.47
CA ASN A 180 12.06 11.15 -6.18
C ASN A 180 12.22 12.39 -5.30
N ILE A 181 11.18 13.23 -5.26
CA ILE A 181 11.07 14.37 -4.34
C ILE A 181 10.75 13.89 -2.92
N GLU A 182 10.13 12.71 -2.80
CA GLU A 182 9.81 12.08 -1.53
C GLU A 182 11.02 11.37 -0.92
N SER A 183 10.95 11.17 0.40
CA SER A 183 11.94 10.48 1.21
C SER A 183 12.31 9.10 0.65
N ILE A 184 13.60 8.73 0.68
CA ILE A 184 14.06 7.37 0.33
C ILE A 184 13.64 6.32 1.36
N TYR A 185 13.18 6.74 2.55
CA TYR A 185 12.65 5.85 3.58
C TYR A 185 11.20 5.43 3.28
N PHE A 186 10.74 5.65 2.05
CA PHE A 186 9.45 5.19 1.53
C PHE A 186 9.53 3.75 0.99
N ASP A 187 10.74 3.20 0.83
CA ASP A 187 10.99 1.81 0.41
C ASP A 187 11.30 0.88 1.60
#